data_AF-A0A941EQR5-F1
#
_entry.id   AF-A0A941EQR5-F1
#
_cell.length_a   1.000
_cell.length_b   1.000
_cell.length_c   1.000
_cell.angle_alpha   90.00
_cell.angle_beta   90.00
_cell.angle_gamma   90.00
#
_symmetry.space_group_name_H-M   'P 1'
#
loop_
_entity.id
_entity.type
_entity.pdbx_description
1 polymer ?
#
loop_
_entity_poly.entity_id
_entity_poly.type
_entity_poly.pdbx_seq_one_letter_code
_entity_poly.pdbx_strand_id
1 'polypeptide(L)'
;MFGKRSALVTAAFVAAVTSPVLTAASASAKDIPWQDQTVFALGPTDNYVAEWMGLSEGWTVIGGPASEIYAGSAGVFATNPTTGDIFEYNGTPGSWTEIGGPGAQFAEGGGHLYGLGPASNYVAEWNGPGLGWSIIGGAAEDIYAGPDGLVDTEPSGTSGDIRHYNGTPNSWTDIGGPEGYASLNDVAVGVGAVYRINPANAAGVTVVDEWTSGTTWTPILTVGSTHLPGSLIAGDDGVYLDDVTTTSDFYLKYSGTPNSWSQISDIDYDGNGLYPMVESTTGLYGATMNNAVSTTASTDVELYSGSGSTWTVIGGPANPNLAAGA
;
A
#
# COMPACT_ATOMS: atom_id res chain seq x y z
N MET A 1 8.75 -23.44 -51.64
CA MET A 1 8.99 -22.10 -51.07
C MET A 1 7.79 -21.78 -50.20
N PHE A 2 7.79 -22.31 -48.97
CA PHE A 2 6.62 -22.28 -48.09
C PHE A 2 6.81 -21.20 -47.02
N GLY A 3 5.80 -20.33 -46.91
CA GLY A 3 5.79 -19.19 -46.01
C GLY A 3 5.76 -19.60 -44.53
N LYS A 4 6.55 -18.91 -43.72
CA LYS A 4 6.43 -18.94 -42.26
C LYS A 4 5.40 -17.90 -41.85
N ARG A 5 4.23 -18.35 -41.40
CA ARG A 5 3.31 -17.54 -40.61
C ARG A 5 3.81 -17.55 -39.17
N SER A 6 4.11 -16.37 -38.64
CA SER A 6 4.32 -16.14 -37.22
C SER A 6 3.03 -16.45 -36.47
N ALA A 7 3.11 -17.29 -35.44
CA ALA A 7 2.08 -17.39 -34.42
C ALA A 7 2.58 -16.63 -33.20
N LEU A 8 1.87 -15.55 -32.82
CA LEU A 8 1.95 -15.02 -31.47
C LEU A 8 1.38 -16.10 -30.54
N VAL A 9 2.17 -16.50 -29.55
CA VAL A 9 1.70 -17.32 -28.44
C VAL A 9 1.25 -16.36 -27.36
N THR A 10 -0.06 -16.15 -27.23
CA THR A 10 -0.66 -15.58 -26.03
C THR A 10 -0.52 -16.61 -24.93
N ALA A 11 0.36 -16.37 -23.96
CA ALA A 11 0.44 -17.19 -22.76
C ALA A 11 -0.74 -16.83 -21.85
N ALA A 12 -1.76 -17.68 -21.81
CA ALA A 12 -2.85 -17.54 -20.86
C ALA A 12 -2.38 -18.02 -19.47
N PHE A 13 -2.61 -17.20 -18.44
CA PHE A 13 -2.58 -17.60 -17.04
C PHE A 13 -3.67 -18.65 -16.79
N VAL A 14 -3.34 -19.94 -16.95
CA VAL A 14 -4.18 -21.03 -16.46
C VAL A 14 -3.30 -22.00 -15.69
N ALA A 15 -3.26 -21.83 -14.36
CA ALA A 15 -2.74 -22.85 -13.46
C ALA A 15 -3.90 -23.73 -12.99
N ALA A 16 -4.03 -24.92 -13.58
CA ALA A 16 -4.89 -25.96 -13.06
C ALA A 16 -4.22 -26.60 -11.83
N VAL A 17 -4.69 -26.27 -10.62
CA VAL A 17 -4.26 -26.93 -9.39
C VAL A 17 -5.10 -28.20 -9.21
N THR A 18 -4.46 -29.37 -9.25
CA THR A 18 -5.05 -30.61 -8.74
C THR A 18 -4.47 -30.85 -7.34
N SER A 19 -5.27 -30.57 -6.32
CA SER A 19 -5.01 -30.93 -4.92
C SER A 19 -6.34 -31.30 -4.26
N PRO A 20 -6.35 -32.18 -3.24
CA PRO A 20 -7.55 -32.92 -2.88
C PRO A 20 -8.53 -32.07 -2.08
N VAL A 21 -9.72 -31.89 -2.67
CA VAL A 21 -10.99 -31.48 -2.05
C VAL A 21 -10.96 -30.18 -1.24
N LEU A 22 -10.81 -29.07 -1.94
CA LEU A 22 -11.76 -27.97 -1.79
C LEU A 22 -12.61 -27.99 -3.06
N THR A 23 -13.85 -28.43 -2.93
CA THR A 23 -14.80 -28.40 -4.05
C THR A 23 -14.85 -26.96 -4.53
N ALA A 24 -14.44 -26.70 -5.78
CA ALA A 24 -14.78 -25.48 -6.47
C ALA A 24 -16.31 -25.44 -6.52
N ALA A 25 -16.93 -24.84 -5.51
CA ALA A 25 -18.32 -24.46 -5.61
C ALA A 25 -18.36 -23.51 -6.81
N SER A 26 -19.16 -23.84 -7.81
CA SER A 26 -19.56 -22.89 -8.81
C SER A 26 -20.35 -21.80 -8.08
N ALA A 27 -19.63 -20.85 -7.48
CA ALA A 27 -20.20 -19.60 -7.04
C ALA A 27 -20.79 -19.00 -8.32
N SER A 28 -22.12 -18.92 -8.34
CA SER A 28 -22.77 -18.07 -9.33
C SER A 28 -22.19 -16.69 -9.09
N ALA A 29 -21.39 -16.19 -10.04
CA ALA A 29 -20.77 -14.88 -9.98
C ALA A 29 -21.88 -13.86 -9.71
N LYS A 30 -21.99 -13.47 -8.45
CA LYS A 30 -22.80 -12.35 -8.04
C LYS A 30 -21.91 -11.15 -8.30
N ASP A 31 -22.34 -10.26 -9.19
CA ASP A 31 -21.75 -8.93 -9.28
C ASP A 31 -21.86 -8.30 -7.89
N ILE A 32 -20.78 -8.34 -7.12
CA ILE A 32 -20.63 -7.58 -5.90
C ILE A 32 -19.90 -6.31 -6.33
N PRO A 33 -20.58 -5.15 -6.37
CA PRO A 33 -19.90 -3.88 -6.54
C PRO A 33 -18.82 -3.79 -5.46
N TRP A 34 -17.63 -3.32 -5.83
CA TRP A 34 -16.43 -3.11 -5.01
C TRP A 34 -16.63 -2.14 -3.83
N GLN A 35 -17.64 -2.32 -3.00
CA GLN A 35 -18.01 -1.32 -2.01
C GLN A 35 -18.24 -1.98 -0.66
N ASP A 36 -17.39 -1.53 0.27
CA ASP A 36 -17.65 -1.36 1.70
C ASP A 36 -16.97 -2.35 2.67
N GLN A 37 -16.03 -3.22 2.26
CA GLN A 37 -15.19 -4.00 3.21
C GLN A 37 -14.08 -4.87 2.60
N THR A 38 -13.53 -4.55 1.44
CA THR A 38 -12.60 -5.45 0.78
C THR A 38 -11.16 -5.15 1.19
N VAL A 39 -10.55 -6.04 1.97
CA VAL A 39 -9.10 -6.14 2.07
C VAL A 39 -8.63 -7.28 1.17
N PHE A 40 -7.52 -7.06 0.50
CA PHE A 40 -6.86 -8.02 -0.36
C PHE A 40 -5.53 -8.38 0.26
N ALA A 41 -5.14 -9.65 0.07
CA ALA A 41 -3.92 -10.17 0.66
C ALA A 41 -3.26 -11.16 -0.28
N LEU A 42 -1.94 -11.22 -0.23
CA LEU A 42 -1.20 -12.35 -0.78
C LEU A 42 -1.22 -13.52 0.20
N GLY A 43 -1.22 -14.74 -0.33
CA GLY A 43 -0.99 -15.93 0.47
C GLY A 43 0.36 -15.86 1.22
N PRO A 44 0.56 -16.65 2.28
CA PRO A 44 1.75 -16.58 3.13
C PRO A 44 3.08 -16.92 2.41
N THR A 45 2.98 -17.43 1.18
CA THR A 45 4.12 -17.76 0.30
C THR A 45 3.94 -17.15 -1.09
N ASP A 46 3.14 -16.09 -1.20
CA ASP A 46 2.94 -15.28 -2.42
C ASP A 46 2.41 -16.08 -3.62
N ASN A 47 1.77 -17.22 -3.34
CA ASN A 47 1.33 -18.19 -4.35
C ASN A 47 -0.13 -17.98 -4.81
N TYR A 48 -0.85 -17.04 -4.19
CA TYR A 48 -2.19 -16.64 -4.59
C TYR A 48 -2.51 -15.22 -4.10
N VAL A 49 -3.52 -14.62 -4.72
CA VAL A 49 -4.20 -13.41 -4.26
C VAL A 49 -5.57 -13.80 -3.72
N ALA A 50 -5.95 -13.27 -2.55
CA ALA A 50 -7.27 -13.46 -1.96
C ALA A 50 -7.94 -12.12 -1.62
N GLU A 51 -9.27 -12.13 -1.68
CA GLU A 51 -10.16 -11.02 -1.34
C GLU A 51 -11.01 -11.41 -0.13
N TRP A 52 -11.11 -10.49 0.83
CA TRP A 52 -12.04 -10.60 1.95
C TRP A 52 -13.43 -10.12 1.54
N MET A 53 -14.40 -11.03 1.59
CA MET A 53 -15.78 -10.78 1.20
C MET A 53 -16.68 -10.42 2.40
N GLY A 54 -16.08 -10.05 3.54
CA GLY A 54 -16.79 -9.77 4.78
C GLY A 54 -17.07 -11.00 5.65
N LEU A 55 -17.52 -10.76 6.89
CA LEU A 55 -17.67 -11.78 7.94
C LEU A 55 -18.60 -12.95 7.58
N SER A 56 -19.56 -12.75 6.67
CA SER A 56 -20.51 -13.79 6.26
C SER A 56 -19.98 -14.71 5.16
N GLU A 57 -19.04 -14.24 4.33
CA GLU A 57 -18.57 -14.94 3.14
C GLU A 57 -17.13 -15.41 3.27
N GLY A 58 -16.31 -14.72 4.05
CA GLY A 58 -14.94 -15.13 4.30
C GLY A 58 -13.96 -14.68 3.20
N TRP A 59 -12.81 -15.36 3.12
CA TRP A 59 -11.81 -15.12 2.07
C TRP A 59 -12.10 -15.95 0.82
N THR A 60 -11.96 -15.33 -0.36
CA THR A 60 -12.01 -16.01 -1.66
C THR A 60 -10.69 -15.83 -2.38
N VAL A 61 -10.14 -16.92 -2.94
CA VAL A 61 -8.96 -16.83 -3.83
C VAL A 61 -9.40 -16.28 -5.18
N ILE A 62 -8.82 -15.15 -5.58
CA ILE A 62 -9.17 -14.43 -6.81
C ILE A 62 -8.07 -14.47 -7.87
N GLY A 63 -6.85 -14.86 -7.51
CA GLY A 63 -5.70 -14.83 -8.41
C GLY A 63 -4.61 -15.86 -8.07
N GLY A 64 -3.69 -16.02 -9.01
CA GLY A 64 -2.48 -16.83 -8.83
C GLY A 64 -1.36 -16.07 -8.11
N PRO A 65 -0.11 -16.55 -8.21
CA PRO A 65 1.04 -15.91 -7.57
C PRO A 65 1.24 -14.44 -8.00
N ALA A 66 1.58 -13.58 -7.04
CA ALA A 66 1.84 -12.16 -7.24
C ALA A 66 2.96 -11.71 -6.27
N SER A 67 3.78 -10.74 -6.67
CA SER A 67 4.80 -10.16 -5.78
C SER A 67 4.25 -9.05 -4.89
N GLU A 68 3.34 -8.24 -5.42
CA GLU A 68 2.74 -7.10 -4.73
C GLU A 68 1.26 -7.00 -5.11
N ILE A 69 0.45 -6.45 -4.21
CA ILE A 69 -0.95 -6.12 -4.45
C ILE A 69 -1.25 -4.66 -4.14
N TYR A 70 -2.07 -4.03 -4.96
CA TYR A 70 -2.52 -2.65 -4.82
C TYR A 70 -4.03 -2.62 -5.02
N ALA A 71 -4.75 -1.84 -4.23
CA ALA A 71 -6.19 -1.76 -4.32
C ALA A 71 -6.64 -0.37 -3.87
N GLY A 72 -7.78 0.04 -4.41
CA GLY A 72 -8.52 1.22 -4.00
C GLY A 72 -9.61 1.54 -5.02
N SER A 73 -9.86 2.81 -5.26
CA SER A 73 -10.96 3.25 -6.14
C SER A 73 -10.65 3.12 -7.63
N ALA A 74 -9.37 3.04 -8.01
CA ALA A 74 -8.95 2.78 -9.39
C ALA A 74 -9.16 1.32 -9.81
N GLY A 75 -9.24 0.39 -8.85
CA GLY A 75 -9.37 -1.04 -9.07
C GLY A 75 -8.44 -1.85 -8.16
N VAL A 76 -8.23 -3.11 -8.53
CA VAL A 76 -7.31 -4.02 -7.85
C VAL A 76 -6.25 -4.49 -8.83
N PHE A 77 -5.00 -4.38 -8.41
CA PHE A 77 -3.85 -4.63 -9.24
C PHE A 77 -2.86 -5.55 -8.55
N ALA A 78 -2.15 -6.36 -9.34
CA ALA A 78 -1.11 -7.23 -8.83
C ALA A 78 0.07 -7.27 -9.79
N THR A 79 1.27 -7.44 -9.25
CA THR A 79 2.48 -7.58 -10.06
C THR A 79 2.88 -9.04 -10.23
N ASN A 80 3.35 -9.38 -11.42
CA ASN A 80 3.87 -10.70 -11.72
C ASN A 80 5.22 -10.91 -10.99
N PRO A 81 5.39 -11.98 -10.19
CA PRO A 81 6.58 -12.17 -9.36
C PRO A 81 7.85 -12.49 -10.16
N THR A 82 7.72 -12.82 -11.45
CA THR A 82 8.86 -13.12 -12.34
C THR A 82 9.23 -11.95 -13.23
N THR A 83 8.24 -11.25 -13.78
CA THR A 83 8.48 -10.19 -14.78
C THR A 83 8.33 -8.78 -14.23
N GLY A 84 7.61 -8.60 -13.12
CA GLY A 84 7.22 -7.30 -12.58
C GLY A 84 6.07 -6.62 -13.32
N ASP A 85 5.56 -7.24 -14.39
CA ASP A 85 4.43 -6.70 -15.16
C ASP A 85 3.18 -6.55 -14.26
N ILE A 86 2.40 -5.50 -14.49
CA ILE A 86 1.24 -5.15 -13.67
C ILE A 86 -0.07 -5.58 -14.36
N PHE A 87 -0.95 -6.19 -13.57
CA PHE A 87 -2.23 -6.75 -14.00
C PHE A 87 -3.38 -6.14 -13.22
N GLU A 88 -4.50 -5.86 -13.88
CA GLU A 88 -5.78 -5.45 -13.29
C GLU A 88 -6.70 -6.66 -13.08
N TYR A 89 -7.37 -6.72 -11.93
CA TYR A 89 -8.40 -7.72 -11.64
C TYR A 89 -9.74 -7.32 -12.29
N ASN A 90 -10.32 -8.21 -13.09
CA ASN A 90 -11.56 -7.95 -13.83
C ASN A 90 -12.84 -8.19 -13.00
N GLY A 91 -12.74 -8.34 -11.68
CA GLY A 91 -13.88 -8.62 -10.78
C GLY A 91 -14.44 -10.04 -10.87
N THR A 92 -13.73 -10.98 -11.50
CA THR A 92 -14.12 -12.40 -11.50
C THR A 92 -12.90 -13.27 -11.19
N PRO A 93 -12.96 -14.20 -10.21
CA PRO A 93 -11.82 -15.01 -9.81
C PRO A 93 -11.09 -15.66 -10.99
N GLY A 94 -9.78 -15.48 -11.04
CA GLY A 94 -8.91 -15.95 -12.11
C GLY A 94 -8.91 -15.09 -13.39
N SER A 95 -9.68 -14.00 -13.43
CA SER A 95 -9.73 -13.08 -14.57
C SER A 95 -8.90 -11.83 -14.31
N TRP A 96 -7.75 -11.75 -14.97
CA TRP A 96 -6.80 -10.64 -14.85
C TRP A 96 -6.36 -10.18 -16.25
N THR A 97 -6.06 -8.89 -16.40
CA THR A 97 -5.60 -8.31 -17.66
C THR A 97 -4.31 -7.56 -17.45
N GLU A 98 -3.29 -7.85 -18.25
CA GLU A 98 -2.03 -7.12 -18.25
C GLU A 98 -2.30 -5.68 -18.69
N ILE A 99 -1.89 -4.71 -17.87
CA ILE A 99 -2.10 -3.28 -18.14
C ILE A 99 -0.79 -2.52 -18.29
N GLY A 100 0.36 -3.12 -17.96
CA GLY A 100 1.66 -2.48 -18.10
C GLY A 100 2.83 -3.42 -17.84
N GLY A 101 4.03 -2.98 -18.24
CA GLY A 101 5.28 -3.67 -17.94
C GLY A 101 5.77 -3.41 -16.49
N PRO A 102 7.01 -3.77 -16.15
CA PRO A 102 7.54 -3.55 -14.82
C PRO A 102 7.67 -2.06 -14.49
N GLY A 103 7.57 -1.74 -13.21
CA GLY A 103 7.90 -0.46 -12.61
C GLY A 103 8.92 -0.64 -11.48
N ALA A 104 9.60 0.43 -11.08
CA ALA A 104 10.36 0.44 -9.84
C ALA A 104 9.41 0.42 -8.63
N GLN A 105 8.25 1.06 -8.77
CA GLN A 105 7.19 1.11 -7.77
C GLN A 105 5.84 1.36 -8.47
N PHE A 106 4.75 0.88 -7.87
CA PHE A 106 3.39 1.28 -8.21
C PHE A 106 2.71 1.85 -6.97
N ALA A 107 1.73 2.72 -7.17
CA ALA A 107 0.93 3.28 -6.09
C ALA A 107 -0.50 3.53 -6.59
N GLU A 108 -1.48 3.19 -5.78
CA GLU A 108 -2.91 3.45 -6.04
C GLU A 108 -3.39 4.51 -5.06
N GLY A 109 -4.18 5.47 -5.55
CA GLY A 109 -4.82 6.47 -4.70
C GLY A 109 -5.62 7.49 -5.50
N GLY A 110 -6.61 8.11 -4.85
CA GLY A 110 -7.43 9.17 -5.45
C GLY A 110 -8.22 8.74 -6.70
N GLY A 111 -8.41 7.43 -6.93
CA GLY A 111 -9.06 6.89 -8.12
C GLY A 111 -8.12 6.66 -9.30
N HIS A 112 -6.81 6.70 -9.07
CA HIS A 112 -5.78 6.55 -10.09
C HIS A 112 -4.76 5.48 -9.72
N LEU A 113 -4.14 4.91 -10.75
CA LEU A 113 -2.97 4.05 -10.61
C LEU A 113 -1.75 4.77 -11.20
N TYR A 114 -0.70 4.87 -10.40
CA TYR A 114 0.56 5.50 -10.76
C TYR A 114 1.69 4.48 -10.78
N GLY A 115 2.70 4.75 -11.60
CA GLY A 115 3.88 3.93 -11.75
C GLY A 115 5.15 4.76 -11.85
N LEU A 116 6.15 4.39 -11.05
CA LEU A 116 7.52 4.87 -11.21
C LEU A 116 8.23 3.96 -12.20
N GLY A 117 8.80 4.54 -13.26
CA GLY A 117 9.46 3.75 -14.30
C GLY A 117 10.59 2.87 -13.76
N PRO A 118 10.99 1.75 -14.43
CA PRO A 118 12.00 0.81 -13.94
C PRO A 118 13.36 1.38 -13.56
N ALA A 119 13.71 2.54 -14.12
CA ALA A 119 14.95 3.26 -13.85
C ALA A 119 14.72 4.53 -13.03
N SER A 120 13.55 4.67 -12.41
CA SER A 120 13.10 5.81 -11.60
C SER A 120 13.26 7.18 -12.28
N ASN A 121 13.19 7.20 -13.62
CA ASN A 121 13.47 8.38 -14.44
C ASN A 121 12.23 9.07 -15.00
N TYR A 122 11.03 8.55 -14.69
CA TYR A 122 9.75 9.16 -14.99
C TYR A 122 8.67 8.61 -14.05
N VAL A 123 7.63 9.41 -13.82
CA VAL A 123 6.38 8.99 -13.18
C VAL A 123 5.28 8.98 -14.24
N ALA A 124 4.46 7.93 -14.25
CA ALA A 124 3.36 7.75 -15.19
C ALA A 124 2.04 7.44 -14.48
N GLU A 125 0.94 7.81 -15.13
CA GLU A 125 -0.43 7.52 -14.71
C GLU A 125 -1.08 6.59 -15.73
N TRP A 126 -1.79 5.57 -15.25
CA TRP A 126 -2.54 4.66 -16.08
C TRP A 126 -3.81 5.33 -16.61
N ASN A 127 -4.08 5.18 -17.91
CA ASN A 127 -5.18 5.86 -18.59
C ASN A 127 -6.54 5.13 -18.46
N GLY A 128 -6.63 4.15 -17.56
CA GLY A 128 -7.75 3.21 -17.49
C GLY A 128 -7.61 2.04 -18.48
N PRO A 129 -8.69 1.28 -18.72
CA PRO A 129 -8.64 -0.06 -19.30
C PRO A 129 -7.71 -0.20 -20.52
N GLY A 130 -6.80 -1.17 -20.44
CA GLY A 130 -5.81 -1.48 -21.47
C GLY A 130 -4.39 -1.05 -21.11
N LEU A 131 -3.53 -0.95 -22.12
CA LEU A 131 -2.07 -0.75 -21.95
C LEU A 131 -1.64 0.73 -21.96
N GLY A 132 -2.57 1.67 -21.82
CA GLY A 132 -2.29 3.09 -21.97
C GLY A 132 -1.71 3.70 -20.70
N TRP A 133 -0.52 4.30 -20.79
CA TRP A 133 0.07 5.10 -19.72
C TRP A 133 0.48 6.47 -20.24
N SER A 134 0.27 7.50 -19.43
CA SER A 134 0.70 8.87 -19.70
C SER A 134 1.85 9.24 -18.76
N ILE A 135 2.97 9.72 -19.29
CA ILE A 135 4.04 10.26 -18.44
C ILE A 135 3.56 11.60 -17.86
N ILE A 136 3.54 11.68 -16.53
CA ILE A 136 3.04 12.83 -15.77
C ILE A 136 4.15 13.60 -15.06
N GLY A 137 5.33 13.00 -14.88
CA GLY A 137 6.44 13.60 -14.14
C GLY A 137 7.81 13.08 -14.56
N GLY A 138 8.85 13.72 -14.04
CA GLY A 138 10.25 13.36 -14.26
C GLY A 138 10.75 12.27 -13.30
N ALA A 139 12.06 12.25 -13.07
CA ALA A 139 12.67 11.33 -12.12
C ALA A 139 12.19 11.62 -10.69
N ALA A 140 12.07 10.55 -9.90
CA ALA A 140 11.72 10.55 -8.48
C ALA A 140 12.48 9.41 -7.79
N GLU A 141 12.66 9.50 -6.48
CA GLU A 141 13.16 8.37 -5.68
C GLU A 141 12.03 7.36 -5.45
N ASP A 142 10.91 7.85 -4.87
CA ASP A 142 9.72 7.07 -4.54
C ASP A 142 8.44 7.84 -4.93
N ILE A 143 7.33 7.11 -4.99
CA ILE A 143 5.98 7.66 -5.15
C ILE A 143 5.07 7.19 -4.01
N TYR A 144 4.14 8.04 -3.58
CA TYR A 144 3.16 7.72 -2.54
C TYR A 144 1.80 8.22 -3.01
N ALA A 145 0.80 7.34 -2.96
CA ALA A 145 -0.56 7.68 -3.33
C ALA A 145 -1.55 7.30 -2.22
N GLY A 146 -2.64 8.06 -2.15
CA GLY A 146 -3.73 7.84 -1.22
C GLY A 146 -4.92 8.74 -1.58
N PRO A 147 -5.88 8.96 -0.68
CA PRO A 147 -7.13 9.64 -1.02
C PRO A 147 -6.98 11.05 -1.62
N ASP A 148 -5.97 11.82 -1.22
CA ASP A 148 -5.71 13.19 -1.73
C ASP A 148 -4.93 13.22 -3.08
N GLY A 149 -4.46 12.07 -3.56
CA GLY A 149 -3.77 11.94 -4.85
C GLY A 149 -2.37 11.39 -4.71
N LEU A 150 -1.41 12.00 -5.43
CA LEU A 150 -0.05 11.51 -5.60
C LEU A 150 0.98 12.54 -5.14
N VAL A 151 1.97 12.06 -4.38
CA VAL A 151 3.23 12.77 -4.17
C VAL A 151 4.40 11.93 -4.64
N ASP A 152 5.50 12.60 -4.95
CA ASP A 152 6.79 11.96 -5.16
C ASP A 152 7.87 12.60 -4.29
N THR A 153 9.00 11.92 -4.17
CA THR A 153 10.22 12.45 -3.57
C THR A 153 11.26 12.70 -4.65
N GLU A 154 11.99 13.82 -4.59
CA GLU A 154 13.06 14.06 -5.54
C GLU A 154 14.16 12.97 -5.47
N PRO A 155 14.84 12.65 -6.59
CA PRO A 155 15.85 11.60 -6.63
C PRO A 155 16.95 11.75 -5.57
N SER A 156 17.48 10.63 -5.08
CA SER A 156 18.59 10.62 -4.14
C SER A 156 19.78 11.47 -4.60
N GLY A 157 20.36 12.24 -3.67
CA GLY A 157 21.46 13.17 -3.94
C GLY A 157 21.04 14.54 -4.49
N THR A 158 19.74 14.83 -4.53
CA THR A 158 19.19 16.16 -4.81
C THR A 158 18.72 16.85 -3.52
N SER A 159 17.58 17.56 -3.53
CA SER A 159 16.98 18.20 -2.35
C SER A 159 16.30 17.18 -1.41
N GLY A 160 15.78 16.08 -1.97
CA GLY A 160 14.86 15.18 -1.27
C GLY A 160 13.47 15.81 -1.03
N ASP A 161 13.15 16.91 -1.71
CA ASP A 161 11.87 17.59 -1.59
C ASP A 161 10.70 16.69 -2.01
N ILE A 162 9.56 16.87 -1.33
CA ILE A 162 8.31 16.22 -1.71
C ILE A 162 7.59 17.11 -2.72
N ARG A 163 7.06 16.52 -3.79
CA ARG A 163 6.25 17.24 -4.80
C ARG A 163 4.86 16.63 -4.88
N HIS A 164 3.86 17.49 -4.87
CA HIS A 164 2.45 17.11 -5.00
C HIS A 164 1.99 17.23 -6.45
N TYR A 165 1.35 16.20 -6.98
CA TYR A 165 0.82 16.20 -8.34
C TYR A 165 -0.48 17.00 -8.42
N ASN A 166 -0.57 17.94 -9.37
CA ASN A 166 -1.74 18.81 -9.51
C ASN A 166 -2.83 18.24 -10.45
N GLY A 167 -2.77 16.95 -10.78
CA GLY A 167 -3.75 16.29 -11.64
C GLY A 167 -3.63 16.63 -13.14
N THR A 168 -2.51 17.22 -13.58
CA THR A 168 -2.24 17.49 -15.00
C THR A 168 -0.78 17.18 -15.32
N PRO A 169 -0.47 16.50 -16.45
CA PRO A 169 0.89 16.11 -16.79
C PRO A 169 1.90 17.27 -16.71
N ASN A 170 3.02 17.01 -16.03
CA ASN A 170 4.10 17.96 -15.72
C ASN A 170 3.69 19.15 -14.82
N SER A 171 2.54 19.07 -14.14
CA SER A 171 2.14 20.05 -13.14
C SER A 171 2.33 19.48 -11.74
N TRP A 172 3.38 19.95 -11.08
CA TRP A 172 3.78 19.54 -9.74
C TRP A 172 4.02 20.79 -8.88
N THR A 173 3.71 20.68 -7.60
CA THR A 173 3.98 21.71 -6.60
C THR A 173 4.97 21.17 -5.59
N ASP A 174 6.12 21.82 -5.47
CA ASP A 174 7.08 21.53 -4.41
C ASP A 174 6.45 21.92 -3.08
N ILE A 175 6.13 20.93 -2.25
CA ILE A 175 5.53 21.16 -0.93
C ILE A 175 6.60 21.23 0.17
N GLY A 176 7.86 20.98 -0.19
CA GLY A 176 9.05 21.13 0.66
C GLY A 176 9.63 19.80 1.11
N GLY A 177 10.93 19.79 1.38
CA GLY A 177 11.67 18.60 1.80
C GLY A 177 12.08 18.55 3.26
N PRO A 178 13.01 17.66 3.61
CA PRO A 178 13.36 17.28 4.98
C PRO A 178 14.04 18.38 5.82
N GLU A 179 13.83 19.67 5.60
CA GLU A 179 14.43 20.75 6.42
C GLU A 179 15.96 20.62 6.69
N GLY A 180 16.71 20.08 5.73
CA GLY A 180 18.16 19.88 5.83
C GLY A 180 18.61 18.44 6.11
N TYR A 181 17.70 17.46 6.14
CA TYR A 181 18.07 16.04 6.10
C TYR A 181 18.19 15.49 4.68
N ALA A 182 18.99 14.43 4.53
CA ALA A 182 19.30 13.85 3.23
C ALA A 182 18.20 12.90 2.71
N SER A 183 17.33 12.39 3.58
CA SER A 183 16.24 11.48 3.24
C SER A 183 15.11 11.57 4.27
N LEU A 184 13.88 11.27 3.87
CA LEU A 184 12.75 11.06 4.78
C LEU A 184 12.81 9.65 5.36
N ASN A 185 12.12 9.44 6.49
CA ASN A 185 11.88 8.08 6.99
C ASN A 185 10.67 7.47 6.28
N ASP A 186 9.57 8.23 6.17
CA ASP A 186 8.36 7.77 5.48
C ASP A 186 7.44 8.94 5.08
N VAL A 187 6.53 8.68 4.14
CA VAL A 187 5.48 9.60 3.66
C VAL A 187 4.17 8.83 3.52
N ALA A 188 3.05 9.46 3.89
CA ALA A 188 1.73 8.90 3.64
C ALA A 188 0.76 9.99 3.14
N VAL A 189 -0.14 9.62 2.23
CA VAL A 189 -1.15 10.52 1.67
C VAL A 189 -2.51 10.12 2.22
N GLY A 190 -3.09 10.94 3.10
CA GLY A 190 -4.42 10.71 3.66
C GLY A 190 -5.49 11.53 2.94
N VAL A 191 -6.68 11.61 3.51
CA VAL A 191 -7.72 12.53 3.01
C VAL A 191 -7.41 13.99 3.38
N GLY A 192 -7.19 14.83 2.37
CA GLY A 192 -6.96 16.28 2.53
C GLY A 192 -5.64 16.67 3.19
N ALA A 193 -4.71 15.73 3.34
CA ALA A 193 -3.40 15.99 3.92
C ALA A 193 -2.33 14.99 3.45
N VAL A 194 -1.09 15.46 3.42
CA VAL A 194 0.11 14.64 3.28
C VAL A 194 0.86 14.64 4.60
N TYR A 195 1.37 13.49 5.01
CA TYR A 195 2.12 13.28 6.24
C TYR A 195 3.54 12.84 5.92
N ARG A 196 4.49 13.25 6.77
CA ARG A 196 5.88 12.81 6.65
C ARG A 196 6.52 12.60 8.02
N ILE A 197 7.46 11.67 8.08
CA ILE A 197 8.39 11.52 9.20
C ILE A 197 9.72 12.15 8.79
N ASN A 198 10.10 13.23 9.47
CA ASN A 198 11.46 13.76 9.35
C ASN A 198 12.41 12.87 10.15
N PRO A 199 13.60 12.56 9.63
CA PRO A 199 14.60 11.85 10.42
C PRO A 199 15.01 12.69 11.65
N ALA A 200 15.52 12.00 12.67
CA ALA A 200 15.91 12.63 13.91
C ALA A 200 16.97 13.73 13.68
N ASN A 201 16.72 14.91 14.25
CA ASN A 201 17.65 16.02 14.15
C ASN A 201 18.95 15.76 14.93
N ALA A 202 19.92 16.69 14.89
CA ALA A 202 21.18 16.54 15.63
C ALA A 202 20.99 16.44 17.16
N ALA A 203 19.83 16.84 17.69
CA ALA A 203 19.44 16.67 19.09
C ALA A 203 18.66 15.37 19.34
N GLY A 204 18.50 14.52 18.32
CA GLY A 204 17.77 13.26 18.35
C GLY A 204 16.25 13.44 18.39
N VAL A 205 15.72 14.59 17.97
CA VAL A 205 14.27 14.85 17.96
C VAL A 205 13.70 14.47 16.60
N THR A 206 12.69 13.61 16.60
CA THR A 206 11.92 13.22 15.42
C THR A 206 10.62 14.02 15.39
N VAL A 207 10.22 14.47 14.20
CA VAL A 207 9.00 15.26 14.00
C VAL A 207 8.16 14.60 12.92
N VAL A 208 6.89 14.38 13.22
CA VAL A 208 5.87 14.04 12.22
C VAL A 208 5.12 15.32 11.86
N ASP A 209 5.10 15.64 10.57
CA ASP A 209 4.42 16.83 10.07
C ASP A 209 3.19 16.46 9.24
N GLU A 210 2.27 17.41 9.17
CA GLU A 210 1.11 17.45 8.29
C GLU A 210 1.21 18.64 7.32
N TRP A 211 0.98 18.39 6.04
CA TRP A 211 0.81 19.40 5.01
C TRP A 211 -0.62 19.36 4.47
N THR A 212 -1.25 20.53 4.41
CA THR A 212 -2.62 20.69 3.87
C THR A 212 -2.69 21.68 2.70
N SER A 213 -1.71 22.59 2.58
CA SER A 213 -1.62 23.53 1.46
C SER A 213 -0.32 24.35 1.48
N GLY A 214 0.02 24.94 0.33
CA GLY A 214 1.15 25.86 0.21
C GLY A 214 2.49 25.14 0.38
N THR A 215 3.39 25.73 1.14
CA THR A 215 4.75 25.19 1.37
C THR A 215 5.07 25.05 2.87
N THR A 216 4.03 25.01 3.72
CA THR A 216 4.18 25.00 5.18
C THR A 216 3.74 23.65 5.71
N TRP A 217 4.67 23.00 6.41
CA TRP A 217 4.43 21.79 7.18
C TRP A 217 4.13 22.17 8.63
N THR A 218 3.13 21.53 9.22
CA THR A 218 2.73 21.74 10.61
C THR A 218 3.11 20.51 11.43
N PRO A 219 3.95 20.67 12.47
CA PRO A 219 4.26 19.57 13.38
C PRO A 219 3.01 19.07 14.09
N ILE A 220 2.72 17.77 13.95
CA ILE A 220 1.62 17.07 14.64
C ILE A 220 2.11 16.09 15.70
N LEU A 221 3.40 15.73 15.67
CA LEU A 221 4.07 15.01 16.74
C LEU A 221 5.52 15.47 16.86
N THR A 222 6.01 15.63 18.08
CA THR A 222 7.43 15.84 18.35
C THR A 222 7.88 14.92 19.47
N VAL A 223 8.78 14.00 19.16
CA VAL A 223 9.29 13.00 20.11
C VAL A 223 10.80 13.08 20.24
N GLY A 224 11.31 12.76 21.44
CA GLY A 224 12.74 12.78 21.74
C GLY A 224 13.46 11.51 21.27
N SER A 225 14.76 11.44 21.56
CA SER A 225 15.69 10.42 21.02
C SER A 225 15.46 8.97 21.45
N THR A 226 14.49 8.74 22.34
CA THR A 226 14.10 7.39 22.77
C THR A 226 12.96 6.81 21.92
N HIS A 227 12.41 7.61 21.00
CA HIS A 227 11.34 7.27 20.08
C HIS A 227 11.86 7.37 18.64
N LEU A 228 11.58 6.34 17.86
CA LEU A 228 12.00 6.18 16.47
C LEU A 228 10.77 5.87 15.62
N PRO A 229 9.94 6.89 15.32
CA PRO A 229 8.89 6.78 14.33
C PRO A 229 9.38 6.11 13.04
N GLY A 230 8.77 4.97 12.70
CA GLY A 230 9.25 4.06 11.66
C GLY A 230 8.49 4.17 10.34
N SER A 231 7.16 4.13 10.41
CA SER A 231 6.27 4.12 9.26
C SER A 231 4.98 4.91 9.50
N LEU A 232 4.38 5.38 8.41
CA LEU A 232 3.09 6.05 8.36
C LEU A 232 2.11 5.26 7.52
N ILE A 233 0.86 5.24 7.97
CA ILE A 233 -0.28 4.79 7.17
C ILE A 233 -1.28 5.93 7.21
N ALA A 234 -1.79 6.34 6.05
CA ALA A 234 -2.84 7.33 5.99
C ALA A 234 -3.92 6.91 4.98
N GLY A 235 -5.16 7.24 5.30
CA GLY A 235 -6.32 6.97 4.47
C GLY A 235 -7.45 7.95 4.78
N ASP A 236 -8.69 7.46 4.67
CA ASP A 236 -9.90 8.27 4.85
C ASP A 236 -10.26 8.57 6.32
N ASP A 237 -9.84 7.74 7.29
CA ASP A 237 -10.18 7.91 8.71
C ASP A 237 -9.04 8.60 9.49
N GLY A 238 -7.82 8.61 8.94
CA GLY A 238 -6.76 9.48 9.43
C GLY A 238 -5.35 8.96 9.15
N VAL A 239 -4.43 9.29 10.06
CA VAL A 239 -3.03 8.86 10.00
C VAL A 239 -2.66 8.04 11.24
N TYR A 240 -1.89 6.99 10.98
CA TYR A 240 -1.35 6.07 11.94
C TYR A 240 0.16 6.09 11.87
N LEU A 241 0.79 5.91 13.03
CA LEU A 241 2.23 5.96 13.18
C LEU A 241 2.72 4.75 13.95
N ASP A 242 3.71 4.09 13.39
CA ASP A 242 4.59 3.16 14.11
C ASP A 242 5.57 3.98 14.97
N ASP A 243 5.50 3.82 16.30
CA ASP A 243 6.44 4.46 17.23
C ASP A 243 7.24 3.41 18.00
N VAL A 244 8.46 3.16 17.49
CA VAL A 244 9.40 2.25 18.13
C VAL A 244 10.17 2.98 19.21
N THR A 245 10.06 2.52 20.45
CA THR A 245 10.92 2.98 21.54
C THR A 245 11.99 1.95 21.88
N THR A 246 12.98 2.35 22.69
CA THR A 246 13.98 1.41 23.21
C THR A 246 13.43 0.25 24.06
N THR A 247 12.16 0.30 24.49
CA THR A 247 11.56 -0.68 25.43
C THR A 247 10.19 -1.21 25.02
N SER A 248 9.57 -0.65 23.99
CA SER A 248 8.22 -0.98 23.53
C SER A 248 8.03 -0.51 22.09
N ASP A 249 7.23 -1.24 21.34
CA ASP A 249 6.83 -0.93 19.98
C ASP A 249 5.29 -0.91 19.95
N PHE A 250 4.69 0.10 19.32
CA PHE A 250 3.24 0.24 19.25
C PHE A 250 2.83 1.19 18.12
N TYR A 251 1.59 1.00 17.65
CA TYR A 251 0.98 1.93 16.71
C TYR A 251 0.09 2.95 17.42
N LEU A 252 0.13 4.17 16.91
CA LEU A 252 -0.64 5.31 17.36
C LEU A 252 -1.60 5.78 16.27
N LYS A 253 -2.83 6.18 16.63
CA LYS A 253 -3.76 6.93 15.78
C LYS A 253 -3.76 8.41 16.15
N TYR A 254 -3.64 9.29 15.17
CA TYR A 254 -3.75 10.73 15.38
C TYR A 254 -5.18 11.14 15.72
N SER A 255 -5.34 12.00 16.73
CA SER A 255 -6.68 12.46 17.18
C SER A 255 -7.13 13.77 16.50
N GLY A 256 -6.36 14.31 15.55
CA GLY A 256 -6.65 15.60 14.90
C GLY A 256 -6.23 16.83 15.70
N THR A 257 -5.48 16.67 16.79
CA THR A 257 -4.90 17.78 17.56
C THR A 257 -3.40 17.52 17.76
N PRO A 258 -2.50 18.49 17.51
CA PRO A 258 -1.06 18.27 17.62
C PRO A 258 -0.66 17.67 18.98
N ASN A 259 0.19 16.65 18.94
CA ASN A 259 0.66 15.83 20.07
C ASN A 259 -0.45 15.05 20.80
N SER A 260 -1.63 14.92 20.22
CA SER A 260 -2.71 14.06 20.72
C SER A 260 -2.81 12.79 19.87
N TRP A 261 -2.28 11.70 20.40
CA TRP A 261 -2.22 10.39 19.75
C TRP A 261 -2.71 9.32 20.72
N SER A 262 -3.42 8.32 20.19
CA SER A 262 -3.95 7.20 20.99
C SER A 262 -3.36 5.90 20.50
N GLN A 263 -2.87 5.08 21.42
CA GLN A 263 -2.35 3.76 21.08
C GLN A 263 -3.46 2.83 20.57
N ILE A 264 -3.18 2.11 19.50
CA ILE A 264 -4.12 1.19 18.84
C ILE A 264 -3.61 -0.26 18.76
N SER A 265 -2.32 -0.52 18.92
CA SER A 265 -1.77 -1.87 19.01
C SER A 265 -0.56 -1.91 19.94
N ASP A 266 -0.18 -3.11 20.36
CA ASP A 266 1.07 -3.39 21.07
C ASP A 266 1.90 -4.37 20.21
N ILE A 267 3.19 -4.10 20.09
CA ILE A 267 4.19 -4.98 19.50
C ILE A 267 5.24 -5.25 20.57
N ASP A 268 5.62 -6.52 20.71
CA ASP A 268 6.67 -6.90 21.64
C ASP A 268 8.07 -6.54 21.10
N TYR A 269 9.07 -6.53 21.99
CA TYR A 269 10.43 -6.16 21.63
C TYR A 269 11.05 -7.05 20.54
N ASP A 270 10.54 -8.26 20.34
CA ASP A 270 11.02 -9.19 19.33
C ASP A 270 10.35 -8.95 17.95
N GLY A 271 9.52 -7.91 17.84
CA GLY A 271 8.75 -7.56 16.66
C GLY A 271 7.59 -8.52 16.41
N ASN A 272 7.11 -9.23 17.44
CA ASN A 272 5.86 -9.96 17.35
C ASN A 272 4.72 -9.05 17.77
N GLY A 273 3.67 -9.04 16.99
CA GLY A 273 2.51 -8.21 17.29
C GLY A 273 1.78 -7.80 16.04
N LEU A 274 0.83 -6.92 16.23
CA LEU A 274 -0.08 -6.50 15.19
C LEU A 274 0.42 -5.24 14.51
N TYR A 275 0.72 -5.38 13.22
CA TYR A 275 1.14 -4.31 12.33
C TYR A 275 -0.06 -3.87 11.49
N PRO A 276 -0.66 -2.70 11.79
CA PRO A 276 -1.51 -2.02 10.82
C PRO A 276 -0.76 -1.88 9.48
N MET A 277 -1.48 -1.99 8.37
CA MET A 277 -0.85 -1.95 7.05
C MET A 277 -1.61 -1.05 6.08
N VAL A 278 -2.94 -1.15 6.08
CA VAL A 278 -3.75 -0.47 5.07
C VAL A 278 -5.11 -0.08 5.62
N GLU A 279 -5.62 1.06 5.16
CA GLU A 279 -6.93 1.58 5.50
C GLU A 279 -7.85 1.55 4.27
N SER A 280 -9.07 1.06 4.47
CA SER A 280 -10.20 1.28 3.56
C SER A 280 -11.11 2.37 4.12
N THR A 281 -12.11 2.80 3.35
CA THR A 281 -13.22 3.64 3.82
C THR A 281 -13.98 3.06 5.03
N THR A 282 -13.82 1.77 5.32
CA THR A 282 -14.60 1.04 6.32
C THR A 282 -13.79 0.51 7.50
N GLY A 283 -12.48 0.69 7.48
CA GLY A 283 -11.63 0.27 8.60
C GLY A 283 -10.16 0.10 8.24
N LEU A 284 -9.36 0.01 9.29
CA LEU A 284 -7.94 -0.26 9.28
C LEU A 284 -7.69 -1.76 9.43
N TYR A 285 -6.84 -2.30 8.56
CA TYR A 285 -6.45 -3.71 8.56
C TYR A 285 -4.96 -3.85 8.89
N GLY A 286 -4.65 -4.94 9.56
CA GLY A 286 -3.29 -5.28 9.96
C GLY A 286 -3.01 -6.77 9.81
N ALA A 287 -1.73 -7.12 9.86
CA ALA A 287 -1.27 -8.50 9.93
C ALA A 287 -0.50 -8.71 11.24
N THR A 288 -0.74 -9.83 11.91
CA THR A 288 0.04 -10.20 13.08
C THR A 288 1.32 -10.92 12.66
N MET A 289 2.47 -10.37 13.05
CA MET A 289 3.77 -10.98 12.79
C MET A 289 4.23 -11.82 13.98
N ASN A 290 4.82 -12.98 13.70
CA ASN A 290 5.45 -13.83 14.70
C ASN A 290 6.87 -14.21 14.28
N ASN A 291 7.82 -13.34 14.63
CA ASN A 291 9.25 -13.49 14.41
C ASN A 291 9.89 -14.65 15.20
N ALA A 292 9.21 -15.22 16.21
CA ALA A 292 9.69 -16.42 16.91
C ALA A 292 9.68 -17.69 16.02
N VAL A 293 9.03 -17.64 14.84
CA VAL A 293 8.97 -18.73 13.87
C VAL A 293 9.59 -18.28 12.54
N SER A 294 10.89 -18.52 12.38
CA SER A 294 11.73 -18.25 11.19
C SER A 294 11.04 -17.71 9.91
N THR A 295 11.34 -16.45 9.58
CA THR A 295 11.32 -15.78 8.25
C THR A 295 10.09 -15.90 7.33
N THR A 296 8.99 -16.54 7.74
CA THR A 296 7.78 -16.72 6.89
C THR A 296 6.46 -16.83 7.66
N ALA A 297 6.46 -16.70 8.99
CA ALA A 297 5.23 -16.85 9.78
C ALA A 297 4.53 -15.50 9.97
N SER A 298 3.87 -15.01 8.93
CA SER A 298 2.77 -14.07 9.14
C SER A 298 1.52 -14.87 9.50
N THR A 299 0.87 -14.50 10.60
CA THR A 299 -0.30 -15.18 11.15
C THR A 299 -1.38 -14.16 11.39
N ASP A 300 -2.59 -14.48 10.97
CA ASP A 300 -3.80 -13.69 11.10
C ASP A 300 -3.82 -12.29 10.45
N VAL A 301 -4.80 -12.08 9.59
CA VAL A 301 -5.23 -10.75 9.13
C VAL A 301 -6.31 -10.28 10.10
N GLU A 302 -6.19 -9.04 10.57
CA GLU A 302 -7.04 -8.49 11.61
C GLU A 302 -7.67 -7.15 11.18
N LEU A 303 -8.89 -6.92 11.63
CA LEU A 303 -9.64 -5.67 11.43
C LEU A 303 -9.71 -4.89 12.75
N TYR A 304 -9.31 -3.63 12.71
CA TYR A 304 -9.39 -2.73 13.86
C TYR A 304 -10.85 -2.41 14.18
N SER A 305 -11.19 -2.44 15.46
CA SER A 305 -12.55 -2.13 15.94
C SER A 305 -12.93 -0.64 15.87
N GLY A 306 -11.97 0.23 15.55
CA GLY A 306 -12.16 1.69 15.53
C GLY A 306 -11.95 2.37 16.89
N SER A 307 -11.72 1.61 17.98
CA SER A 307 -11.45 2.20 19.30
C SER A 307 -10.55 1.34 20.20
N GLY A 308 -9.71 2.02 21.00
CA GLY A 308 -8.79 1.36 21.93
C GLY A 308 -7.74 0.53 21.19
N SER A 309 -7.39 -0.62 21.75
CA SER A 309 -6.43 -1.57 21.15
C SER A 309 -7.07 -2.90 20.72
N THR A 310 -8.36 -2.86 20.37
CA THR A 310 -9.11 -4.09 20.04
C THR A 310 -9.16 -4.34 18.53
N TRP A 311 -8.77 -5.55 18.15
CA TRP A 311 -8.74 -6.05 16.78
C TRP A 311 -9.43 -7.40 16.69
N THR A 312 -10.00 -7.69 15.52
CA THR A 312 -10.73 -8.94 15.25
C THR A 312 -10.01 -9.70 14.15
N VAL A 313 -9.60 -10.94 14.42
CA VAL A 313 -9.08 -11.84 13.41
C VAL A 313 -10.16 -12.14 12.37
N ILE A 314 -9.88 -11.81 11.11
CA ILE A 314 -10.77 -12.03 9.97
C ILE A 314 -10.27 -13.10 9.01
N GLY A 315 -9.03 -13.58 9.17
CA GLY A 315 -8.52 -14.74 8.45
C GLY A 315 -7.01 -14.81 8.51
N GLY A 316 -6.36 -15.39 7.50
CA GLY A 316 -4.93 -15.66 7.50
C GLY A 316 -4.60 -17.16 7.47
N PRO A 317 -3.32 -17.54 7.42
CA PRO A 317 -2.13 -16.66 7.31
C PRO A 317 -2.05 -15.96 5.94
N ALA A 318 -1.43 -14.78 5.90
CA ALA A 318 -1.27 -13.96 4.70
C ALA A 318 0.11 -13.30 4.70
N ASN A 319 0.69 -12.96 3.55
CA ASN A 319 1.86 -12.08 3.52
C ASN A 319 1.49 -10.72 4.15
N PRO A 320 2.41 -10.05 4.88
CA PRO A 320 2.26 -8.66 5.33
C PRO A 320 2.35 -7.67 4.14
N ASN A 321 1.51 -7.88 3.14
CA ASN A 321 1.30 -7.04 1.97
C ASN A 321 -0.22 -7.03 1.73
N LEU A 322 -0.88 -6.14 2.47
CA LEU A 322 -2.32 -5.95 2.42
C LEU A 322 -2.62 -4.73 1.54
N ALA A 323 -3.69 -4.83 0.76
CA ALA A 323 -4.24 -3.70 0.03
C ALA A 323 -5.73 -3.55 0.35
N ALA A 324 -6.24 -2.33 0.37
CA ALA A 324 -7.63 -2.04 0.70
C ALA A 324 -8.38 -1.50 -0.50
N GLY A 325 -9.61 -1.97 -0.73
CA GLY A 325 -10.51 -1.33 -1.67
C GLY A 325 -11.05 0.00 -1.12
N ALA A 326 -11.68 0.75 -2.02
CA ALA A 326 -12.46 1.95 -1.67
C ALA A 326 -13.82 1.62 -1.06
#